data_AF-A0A960HRT8-F1
#
_entry.id   AF-A0A960HRT8-F1
#
_cell.length_a   1.000
_cell.length_b   1.000
_cell.length_c   1.000
_cell.angle_alpha   90.00
_cell.angle_beta   90.00
_cell.angle_gamma   90.00
#
_symmetry.space_group_name_H-M   'P 1'
#
loop_
_entity.id
_entity.type
_entity.pdbx_description
1 polymer ?
#
loop_
_entity_poly.entity_id
_entity_poly.type
_entity_poly.pdbx_seq_one_letter_code
_entity_poly.pdbx_strand_id
1 'polypeptide(L)' 'MTILIDEARWWFRGRKWCHLVSDESLDELHAFADANGIPRRGFQGDHYDIPEEYRPELIANGATVVESR' A
#
# COMPACT_ATOMS: atom_id res chain seq x y z
N MET A 1 2.29 14.86 -0.85
CA MET A 1 3.23 13.78 -0.54
C MET A 1 2.74 13.04 0.69
N THR A 2 1.73 12.21 0.45
CA THR A 2 1.10 11.34 1.43
C THR A 2 1.02 9.95 0.83
N ILE A 3 1.53 8.96 1.56
CA ILE A 3 1.27 7.57 1.25
C ILE A 3 -0.12 7.24 1.75
N LEU A 4 -1.00 6.78 0.86
CA LEU A 4 -2.38 6.45 1.18
C LEU A 4 -2.54 4.93 1.16
N ILE A 5 -3.25 4.39 2.14
CA ILE A 5 -3.61 2.97 2.21
C ILE A 5 -5.11 2.82 2.46
N ASP A 6 -5.76 2.02 1.62
CA ASP A 6 -7.20 1.81 1.72
C ASP A 6 -7.57 0.61 2.62
N GLU A 7 -8.87 0.32 2.73
CA GLU A 7 -9.35 -0.86 3.43
C GLU A 7 -9.12 -2.13 2.60
N ALA A 8 -8.84 -3.24 3.27
CA ALA A 8 -8.69 -4.53 2.60
C ALA A 8 -10.05 -5.05 2.11
N ARG A 9 -10.44 -4.71 0.87
CA ARG A 9 -11.74 -5.08 0.29
C ARG A 9 -11.64 -6.18 -0.76
N TRP A 10 -10.52 -6.24 -1.47
CA TRP A 10 -10.31 -7.20 -2.56
C TRP A 10 -9.89 -8.57 -2.03
N TRP A 11 -10.63 -9.62 -2.40
CA TRP A 11 -10.29 -11.00 -2.03
C TRP A 11 -9.50 -11.70 -3.14
N PHE A 12 -8.28 -12.13 -2.83
CA PHE A 12 -7.45 -12.89 -3.76
C PHE A 12 -6.57 -13.90 -3.04
N ARG A 13 -6.55 -15.14 -3.55
CA ARG A 13 -5.77 -16.27 -3.01
C ARG A 13 -5.94 -16.47 -1.49
N GLY A 14 -7.18 -16.35 -1.00
CA GLY A 14 -7.53 -16.59 0.40
C GLY A 14 -7.17 -15.47 1.38
N ARG A 15 -6.77 -14.29 0.88
CA ARG A 15 -6.45 -13.11 1.67
C ARG A 15 -7.22 -11.91 1.16
N LYS A 16 -7.44 -10.93 2.03
CA LYS A 16 -7.88 -9.59 1.63
C LYS A 16 -6.67 -8.72 1.34
N TRP A 17 -6.84 -7.79 0.40
CA TRP A 17 -5.78 -6.92 -0.08
C TRP A 17 -6.24 -5.47 -0.08
N CYS A 18 -5.30 -4.59 0.26
CA CYS A 18 -5.35 -3.14 0.20
C CYS A 18 -4.50 -2.64 -0.96
N HIS A 19 -4.78 -1.43 -1.40
CA HIS A 19 -3.92 -0.66 -2.29
C HIS A 19 -3.12 0.36 -1.48
N LEU A 20 -1.84 0.45 -1.80
CA LEU A 20 -0.93 1.46 -1.30
C LEU A 20 -0.52 2.36 -2.48
N VAL A 21 -0.84 3.65 -2.37
CA VAL A 21 -0.60 4.66 -3.42
C VAL A 21 0.08 5.89 -2.85
N SER A 22 0.58 6.74 -3.73
CA SER A 22 0.99 8.10 -3.41
C SER A 22 0.02 9.10 -4.07
N ASP A 23 -0.21 10.23 -3.43
CA ASP A 23 -0.99 11.35 -3.97
C ASP A 23 -0.21 12.24 -4.95
N GLU A 24 1.11 12.05 -5.09
CA GLU A 24 1.98 13.01 -5.79
C GLU A 24 3.09 12.37 -6.65
N SER A 25 3.73 11.27 -6.23
CA SER A 25 4.84 10.66 -6.98
C SER A 25 5.04 9.16 -6.74
N LEU A 26 5.40 8.43 -7.80
CA LEU A 26 5.83 7.04 -7.70
C LEU A 26 7.16 6.90 -6.95
N ASP A 27 8.05 7.89 -7.00
CA ASP A 27 9.35 7.82 -6.32
C ASP A 27 9.20 7.76 -4.80
N GLU A 28 8.26 8.53 -4.23
CA GLU A 28 7.99 8.45 -2.78
C GLU A 28 7.28 7.16 -2.40
N LEU A 29 6.35 6.67 -3.24
CA LEU A 29 5.69 5.39 -3.03
C LEU A 29 6.70 4.25 -2.99
N HIS A 30 7.65 4.30 -3.91
CA HIS A 30 8.75 3.37 -4.03
C HIS A 30 9.73 3.43 -2.86
N ALA A 31 10.10 4.64 -2.40
CA ALA A 31 10.93 4.82 -1.23
C ALA A 31 10.25 4.29 0.04
N PHE A 32 8.95 4.55 0.20
CA PHE A 32 8.16 4.03 1.31
C PHE A 32 8.07 2.50 1.26
N ALA A 33 7.81 1.93 0.07
CA ALA A 33 7.77 0.49 -0.12
C ALA A 33 9.09 -0.18 0.27
N ASP A 34 10.23 0.36 -0.17
CA ASP A 34 11.55 -0.16 0.16
C ASP A 34 11.84 -0.08 1.67
N ALA A 35 11.49 1.04 2.31
CA ALA A 35 11.66 1.23 3.76
C ALA A 35 10.84 0.23 4.59
N ASN A 36 9.73 -0.25 4.05
CA ASN A 36 8.85 -1.24 4.66
C ASN A 36 9.09 -2.68 4.15
N GLY A 37 10.15 -2.91 3.37
CA GLY A 37 10.50 -4.24 2.85
C GLY A 37 9.51 -4.80 1.82
N ILE A 38 8.70 -3.95 1.20
CA ILE A 38 7.71 -4.34 0.19
C ILE A 38 8.43 -4.57 -1.14
N PRO A 39 8.41 -5.80 -1.72
CA PRO A 39 9.16 -6.09 -2.93
C PRO A 39 8.66 -5.27 -4.13
N ARG A 40 9.58 -4.70 -4.93
CA ARG A 40 9.25 -3.95 -6.16
C ARG A 40 8.40 -4.72 -7.17
N ARG A 41 8.49 -6.06 -7.19
CA ARG A 41 7.64 -6.92 -8.03
C ARG A 41 6.14 -6.86 -7.68
N GLY A 42 5.78 -6.31 -6.52
CA GLY A 42 4.40 -6.08 -6.11
C GLY A 42 3.80 -4.78 -6.65
N PHE A 43 4.59 -3.99 -7.39
CA PHE A 43 4.11 -2.77 -8.03
C PHE A 43 3.33 -3.09 -9.31
N GLN A 44 2.14 -2.50 -9.45
CA GLN A 44 1.18 -2.76 -10.52
C GLN A 44 1.07 -1.61 -11.55
N GLY A 45 2.04 -0.69 -11.58
CA GLY A 45 2.09 0.43 -12.54
C GLY A 45 1.76 1.78 -11.92
N ASP A 46 0.91 1.81 -10.90
CA ASP A 46 0.53 3.02 -10.15
C ASP A 46 0.39 2.78 -8.62
N HIS A 47 0.29 1.53 -8.18
CA HIS A 47 0.10 1.15 -6.78
C HIS A 47 0.85 -0.12 -6.39
N TYR A 48 0.87 -0.42 -5.09
CA TYR A 48 1.22 -1.75 -4.56
C TYR A 48 -0.01 -2.44 -3.98
N ASP A 49 -0.14 -3.74 -4.26
CA ASP A 49 -1.11 -4.61 -3.59
C ASP A 49 -0.52 -5.13 -2.27
N ILE A 50 -1.16 -4.79 -1.16
CA ILE A 50 -0.71 -5.12 0.19
C ILE A 50 -1.70 -6.08 0.86
N PRO A 51 -1.27 -7.25 1.34
CA PRO A 51 -2.14 -8.12 2.14
C PRO A 51 -2.57 -7.46 3.46
N GLU A 52 -3.82 -7.70 3.87
CA GLU A 52 -4.46 -7.07 5.04
C GLU A 52 -3.62 -7.14 6.32
N GLU A 53 -2.89 -8.24 6.55
CA GLU A 53 -2.07 -8.42 7.75
C GLU A 53 -0.89 -7.44 7.87
N TYR A 54 -0.41 -6.87 6.76
CA TYR A 54 0.66 -5.86 6.77
C TYR A 54 0.14 -4.44 6.92
N ARG A 55 -1.17 -4.23 6.70
CA ARG A 55 -1.81 -2.91 6.74
C ARG A 55 -1.56 -2.15 8.05
N PRO A 56 -1.69 -2.76 9.26
CA PRO A 56 -1.46 -2.04 10.51
C PRO A 56 -0.03 -1.51 10.65
N GLU A 57 0.97 -2.25 10.16
CA GLU A 57 2.38 -1.85 10.20
C GLU A 57 2.64 -0.68 9.26
N LEU A 58 2.09 -0.70 8.05
CA LEU A 58 2.23 0.43 7.12
C LEU A 58 1.58 1.71 7.64
N ILE A 59 0.43 1.59 8.34
CA ILE A 59 -0.20 2.73 9.01
C ILE A 59 0.69 3.26 10.13
N ALA A 60 1.26 2.38 10.96
CA ALA A 60 2.19 2.78 12.01
C ALA A 60 3.46 3.47 11.46
N ASN A 61 3.88 3.09 10.25
CA ASN A 61 5.03 3.67 9.55
C ASN A 61 4.68 4.92 8.72
N GLY A 62 3.45 5.43 8.80
CA GLY A 62 3.06 6.74 8.26
C GLY A 62 2.12 6.70 7.05
N ALA A 63 1.65 5.53 6.62
CA ALA A 63 0.59 5.47 5.62
C ALA A 63 -0.73 6.01 6.19
N THR A 64 -1.37 6.92 5.47
CA THR A 64 -2.62 7.55 5.85
C THR A 64 -3.79 6.70 5.38
N VAL A 65 -4.69 6.39 6.31
CA VAL A 65 -5.89 5.59 6.01
C VAL A 65 -6.88 6.42 5.18
N VAL A 66 -7.34 5.83 4.09
CA VAL A 66 -8.41 6.38 3.23
C VAL A 66 -9.47 5.33 2.96
N GLU A 67 -10.64 5.76 2.51
CA GLU A 67 -11.67 4.85 1.99
C GLU A 67 -11.37 4.51 0.53
N SER A 68 -11.55 3.24 0.15
CA SER A 68 -11.56 2.85 -1.27
C SER A 68 -12.79 3.49 -1.94
N ARG A 69 -12.58 4.10 -3.11
CA ARG A 69 -13.63 4.73 -3.94
C ARG A 69 -13.83 3.97 -5.23
#